data_AF-W4QVQ3-F1
#
_entry.id   AF-W4QVQ3-F1
#
_cell.length_a   1.000
_cell.length_b   1.000
_cell.length_c   1.000
_cell.angle_alpha   90.00
_cell.angle_beta   90.00
_cell.angle_gamma   90.00
#
_symmetry.space_group_name_H-M   'P 1'
#
loop_
_entity.id
_entity.type
_entity.pdbx_description
1 polymer ?
#
loop_
_entity_poly.entity_id
_entity_poly.type
_entity_poly.pdbx_seq_one_letter_code
_entity_poly.pdbx_strand_id
1 'polypeptide(L)' 'MQDFAAGTSSRSTKLVHGGLRYLKQLEVKLVAEVGKERAIVYENAPHVTTPEWMLLPLIKGGTFGRFSLR' A
#
# COMPACT_ATOMS: atom_id res chain seq x y z
N MET A 1 -4.09 -3.09 31.79
CA MET A 1 -3.70 -1.97 30.90
C MET A 1 -3.03 -2.59 29.68
N GLN A 2 -3.41 -2.23 28.46
CA GLN A 2 -2.76 -2.72 27.23
C GLN A 2 -1.70 -1.70 26.80
N ASP A 3 -0.58 -2.19 26.27
CA ASP A 3 0.52 -1.35 25.77
C ASP A 3 0.13 -0.61 24.48
N PHE A 4 0.84 0.47 24.15
CA PHE A 4 0.62 1.22 22.92
C PHE A 4 0.82 0.34 21.69
N ALA A 5 -0.05 0.49 20.69
CA ALA A 5 -0.04 -0.27 19.44
C ALA A 5 -0.16 -1.82 19.58
N ALA A 6 -0.44 -2.37 20.76
CA ALA A 6 -0.47 -3.82 21.03
C ALA A 6 -1.52 -4.61 20.19
N GLY A 7 -2.50 -3.92 19.61
CA GLY A 7 -3.51 -4.51 18.71
C GLY A 7 -3.03 -4.66 17.26
N THR A 8 -3.96 -4.48 16.31
CA THR A 8 -3.72 -4.64 14.86
C THR A 8 -2.55 -3.78 14.35
N SER A 9 -2.31 -2.61 14.96
CA SER A 9 -1.23 -1.69 14.58
C SER A 9 0.17 -2.34 14.63
N SER A 10 0.44 -3.24 15.59
CA SER A 10 1.71 -3.99 15.67
C SER A 10 1.76 -5.23 14.75
N ARG A 11 0.61 -5.67 14.23
CA ARG A 11 0.42 -6.93 13.49
C ARG A 11 0.15 -6.74 11.99
N SER A 12 0.48 -5.57 11.45
CA SER A 12 0.41 -5.30 10.01
C SER A 12 1.56 -5.97 9.25
N THR A 13 1.48 -5.94 7.91
CA THR A 13 2.57 -6.27 6.99
C THR A 13 3.75 -5.30 7.08
N LYS A 14 3.60 -4.20 7.83
CA LYS A 14 4.62 -3.14 8.00
C LYS A 14 5.00 -2.48 6.67
N LEU A 15 4.02 -2.34 5.77
CA LEU A 15 4.17 -1.67 4.48
C LEU A 15 3.08 -0.61 4.28
N VAL A 16 3.48 0.62 3.98
CA VAL A 16 2.57 1.66 3.49
C VAL A 16 2.49 1.53 1.97
N HIS A 17 1.47 0.83 1.47
CA HIS A 17 1.34 0.52 0.04
C HIS A 17 0.07 1.15 -0.57
N GLY A 18 0.14 1.52 -1.84
CA GLY A 18 -0.95 2.19 -2.58
C GLY A 18 -2.20 1.35 -2.85
N GLY A 19 -2.36 0.18 -2.23
CA GLY A 19 -3.57 -0.63 -2.38
C GLY A 19 -3.89 -1.09 -3.82
N LEU A 20 -2.90 -1.33 -4.69
CA LEU A 20 -3.10 -1.61 -6.13
C LEU A 20 -4.17 -2.68 -6.45
N ARG A 21 -4.40 -3.64 -5.54
CA ARG A 21 -5.46 -4.64 -5.68
C ARG A 21 -6.87 -4.04 -5.84
N TYR A 22 -7.10 -2.87 -5.27
CA TYR A 22 -8.40 -2.20 -5.26
C TYR A 22 -8.77 -1.60 -6.62
N LEU A 23 -7.79 -1.40 -7.51
CA LEU A 23 -8.06 -0.97 -8.90
C LEU A 23 -8.98 -1.96 -9.64
N LYS A 24 -8.93 -3.25 -9.29
CA LYS A 24 -9.84 -4.27 -9.85
C LYS A 24 -11.31 -4.00 -9.48
N GLN A 25 -11.56 -3.37 -8.34
CA GLN A 25 -12.89 -3.01 -7.85
C GLN A 25 -13.32 -1.61 -8.31
N LEU A 26 -12.56 -0.97 -9.21
CA LEU A 26 -12.75 0.40 -9.68
C LEU A 26 -12.66 1.47 -8.57
N GLU A 27 -11.98 1.14 -7.46
CA GLU A 27 -11.72 2.04 -6.33
C GLU A 27 -10.57 3.02 -6.61
N VAL A 28 -10.67 3.77 -7.71
CA VAL A 28 -9.61 4.66 -8.20
C VAL A 28 -9.33 5.80 -7.21
N LYS A 29 -10.38 6.36 -6.61
CA LYS A 29 -10.27 7.46 -5.64
C LYS A 29 -9.47 7.02 -4.41
N LEU A 30 -9.76 5.84 -3.88
CA LEU A 30 -9.05 5.26 -2.74
C LEU A 30 -7.57 5.06 -3.05
N VAL A 31 -7.24 4.48 -4.20
CA VAL A 31 -5.86 4.22 -4.60
C VAL A 31 -5.08 5.54 -4.79
N ALA A 32 -5.71 6.57 -5.36
CA ALA A 32 -5.12 7.89 -5.50
C ALA A 32 -4.86 8.57 -4.15
N GLU A 33 -5.80 8.45 -3.20
CA GLU A 33 -5.66 9.00 -1.84
C GLU A 33 -4.51 8.33 -1.08
N VAL A 34 -4.49 6.99 -1.02
CA VAL A 34 -3.42 6.24 -0.35
C VAL A 34 -2.05 6.50 -0.99
N GLY A 35 -2.02 6.69 -2.31
CA GLY A 35 -0.80 7.09 -3.02
C GLY A 35 -0.22 8.43 -2.55
N LYS A 36 -1.08 9.43 -2.29
CA LYS A 36 -0.69 10.75 -1.75
C LYS A 36 -0.26 10.64 -0.28
N GLU A 37 -1.05 9.95 0.54
CA GLU A 37 -0.74 9.76 1.96
C GLU A 37 0.60 9.06 2.19
N ARG A 38 1.00 8.14 1.29
CA ARG A 38 2.33 7.52 1.37
C ARG A 38 3.47 8.55 1.30
N ALA A 39 3.34 9.58 0.46
CA ALA A 39 4.34 10.64 0.38
C ALA A 39 4.36 11.49 1.65
N ILE A 40 3.18 11.85 2.16
CA ILE A 40 3.02 12.62 3.41
C ILE A 40 3.63 11.86 4.60
N VAL A 41 3.37 10.56 4.72
CA VAL A 41 3.94 9.72 5.79
C VAL A 41 5.47 9.66 5.70
N TYR A 42 6.02 9.57 4.49
CA TYR A 42 7.47 9.60 4.28
C TYR A 42 8.08 10.96 4.68
N GLU A 43 7.43 12.07 4.32
CA GLU A 43 7.86 13.42 4.69
C GLU A 43 7.82 13.65 6.21
N ASN A 44 6.78 13.14 6.89
CA ASN A 44 6.60 13.31 8.34
C ASN A 44 7.54 12.42 9.17
N ALA A 45 7.86 11.22 8.69
CA ALA A 45 8.65 10.24 9.44
C ALA A 45 9.69 9.52 8.56
N PRO A 46 10.66 10.26 7.99
CA PRO A 46 11.70 9.67 7.14
C PRO A 46 12.66 8.76 7.92
N HIS A 47 12.68 8.86 9.26
CA HIS A 47 13.44 7.99 10.15
C HIS A 47 12.73 6.67 10.49
N VAL A 48 11.45 6.53 10.15
CA VAL A 48 10.65 5.30 10.37
C VAL A 48 10.38 4.57 9.05
N THR A 49 10.40 5.28 7.93
CA THR A 49 9.98 4.77 6.62
C THR A 49 11.13 4.79 5.62
N THR A 50 11.13 3.84 4.70
CA THR A 50 12.10 3.76 3.61
C THR A 50 11.37 3.40 2.32
N PRO A 51 11.65 4.08 1.18
CA PRO A 51 11.02 3.75 -0.08
C PRO A 51 11.49 2.38 -0.57
N GLU A 52 10.55 1.48 -0.85
CA GLU A 52 10.83 0.13 -1.32
C GLU A 52 10.12 -0.16 -2.65
N TRP A 53 10.83 -0.82 -3.56
CA TRP A 53 10.30 -1.24 -4.86
C TRP A 53 9.54 -2.55 -4.74
N MET A 54 8.34 -2.61 -5.30
CA MET A 54 7.52 -3.83 -5.34
C MET A 54 7.58 -4.47 -6.72
N LEU A 55 7.86 -5.77 -6.75
CA LEU A 55 7.71 -6.59 -7.95
C LEU A 55 6.31 -7.22 -7.97
N LEU A 56 5.53 -6.96 -9.02
CA LEU A 56 4.25 -7.61 -9.24
C LEU A 56 4.29 -8.43 -10.55
N PRO A 57 4.37 -9.77 -10.47
CA PRO A 57 4.40 -10.60 -11.66
C PRO A 57 3.04 -10.62 -12.37
N LEU A 58 3.05 -10.42 -13.69
CA LEU A 58 1.88 -10.61 -14.54
C LEU A 58 1.85 -12.06 -15.03
N ILE A 59 0.85 -12.81 -14.57
CA ILE A 59 0.69 -14.24 -14.89
C ILE A 59 -0.46 -14.40 -15.90
N LYS A 60 -0.30 -15.28 -16.90
CA LYS A 60 -1.36 -15.61 -17.86
C LYS A 60 -2.58 -16.20 -17.13
N GLY A 61 -3.76 -15.62 -17.33
CA GLY A 61 -4.97 -15.97 -16.57
C GLY A 61 -4.97 -15.46 -15.12
N GLY A 62 -3.99 -14.63 -14.74
CA GLY A 62 -3.87 -14.04 -13.42
C GLY A 62 -4.87 -12.92 -13.16
N THR A 63 -4.89 -12.46 -11.90
CA THR A 63 -5.87 -11.47 -11.42
C THR A 63 -5.61 -10.05 -11.93
N PHE A 64 -4.35 -9.71 -12.19
CA PHE A 64 -3.93 -8.39 -12.66
C PHE A 64 -3.54 -8.45 -14.14
N GLY A 65 -4.09 -7.52 -14.92
CA GLY A 65 -3.74 -7.34 -16.32
C GLY A 65 -2.90 -6.09 -16.53
N ARG A 66 -2.48 -5.86 -17.78
CA ARG A 66 -1.70 -4.67 -18.16
C ARG A 66 -2.44 -3.35 -17.88
N PHE A 67 -3.77 -3.36 -17.88
CA PHE A 67 -4.61 -2.20 -17.54
C PHE A 67 -4.70 -1.95 -16.03
N SER A 68 -4.38 -2.94 -15.18
CA SER A 68 -4.43 -2.80 -13.73
C SER A 68 -3.16 -2.19 -13.14
N LEU A 69 -2.10 -2.04 -13.94
CA LEU A 69 -0.77 -1.56 -13.52
C LEU A 69 -0.30 -0.32 -14.29
N ARG A 70 -1.20 0.31 -15.05
CA ARG A 70 -0.96 1.55 -15.78
C ARG A 70 -1.67 2.70 -15.11
#